data_AF-A0A2N0B2M6-F1
#
_entry.id   AF-A0A2N0B2M6-F1
#
_cell.length_a   1.000
_cell.length_b   1.000
_cell.length_c   1.000
_cell.angle_alpha   90.00
_cell.angle_beta   90.00
_cell.angle_gamma   90.00
#
_symmetry.space_group_name_H-M   'P 1'
#
loop_
_entity.id
_entity.type
_entity.pdbx_description
1 polymer ?
#
loop_
_entity_poly.entity_id
_entity_poly.type
_entity_poly.pdbx_seq_one_letter_code
_entity_poly.pdbx_strand_id
1 'polypeptide(L)'
;MFLAVLNSDSQTPGPGNPTDPNSSLKFVFTTIGVSNGQLGAGGAVGADGICAAEKDANFAALPGIGTDYKAMIASTVAPVRTACTTAYCSSILENSNWILRPSQDYYRGSVASPVKIFTTNSAGIVVFPAPGLIAAIDTNAAAVWWTGLEADWTASADDCTGWSDGTAGGGLNNGQFGSGAKTDTDSMSSAFTDACNLPKALVCVRQ
;
A
#
# COMPACT_ATOMS: atom_id res chain seq x y z
N MET A 1 29.63 -19.02 38.88
CA MET A 1 29.16 -20.09 37.97
C MET A 1 27.65 -20.20 38.13
N PHE A 2 26.95 -20.21 37.00
CA PHE A 2 25.51 -20.02 36.79
C PHE A 2 24.57 -20.84 37.68
N LEU A 3 23.39 -20.30 38.00
CA LEU A 3 22.10 -20.77 37.47
C LEU A 3 20.98 -19.78 37.84
N ALA A 4 20.42 -19.08 36.85
CA ALA A 4 19.13 -18.40 37.00
C ALA A 4 18.09 -19.23 36.24
N VAL A 5 16.99 -19.53 36.94
CA VAL A 5 15.88 -20.40 36.55
C VAL A 5 15.12 -19.78 35.38
N LEU A 6 14.93 -20.55 34.32
CA LEU A 6 13.94 -20.29 33.27
C LEU A 6 12.57 -20.60 33.85
N ASN A 7 11.71 -19.58 33.96
CA ASN A 7 10.27 -19.81 34.11
C ASN A 7 9.64 -19.75 32.72
N SER A 8 9.39 -20.91 32.14
CA SER A 8 8.55 -21.07 30.96
C SER A 8 7.12 -21.26 31.44
N ASP A 9 6.29 -20.23 31.35
CA ASP A 9 4.84 -20.40 31.43
C ASP A 9 4.22 -20.10 30.06
N SER A 10 3.83 -21.20 29.42
CA SER A 10 2.93 -21.26 28.29
C SER A 10 1.51 -20.98 28.76
N GLN A 11 0.85 -19.96 28.22
CA GLN A 11 -0.61 -19.87 28.24
C GLN A 11 -1.15 -19.70 26.81
N THR A 12 -2.02 -20.65 26.46
CA THR A 12 -2.78 -20.78 25.22
C THR A 12 -3.69 -19.58 24.97
N PRO A 13 -3.80 -19.04 23.74
CA PRO A 13 -4.69 -17.92 23.48
C PRO A 13 -6.14 -18.37 23.29
N GLY A 14 -7.04 -17.83 24.12
CA GLY A 14 -8.48 -17.78 23.84
C GLY A 14 -8.82 -16.71 22.78
N PRO A 15 -10.07 -16.65 22.28
CA PRO A 15 -10.44 -15.77 21.18
C PRO A 15 -10.48 -14.33 21.68
N GLY A 16 -9.42 -13.59 21.36
CA GLY A 16 -9.14 -12.24 21.86
C GLY A 16 -7.89 -12.25 22.73
N ASN A 17 -6.73 -12.11 22.10
CA ASN A 17 -5.47 -11.88 22.79
C ASN A 17 -5.10 -10.38 22.69
N PRO A 18 -5.32 -9.57 23.74
CA PRO A 18 -4.88 -8.19 23.77
C PRO A 18 -3.51 -8.13 24.47
N THR A 19 -2.42 -8.20 23.71
CA THR A 19 -1.13 -7.50 23.99
C THR A 19 -0.04 -7.95 23.00
N ASP A 20 -0.20 -7.57 21.73
CA ASP A 20 0.98 -7.13 20.97
C ASP A 20 0.88 -5.59 20.91
N PRO A 21 1.80 -4.83 21.55
CA PRO A 21 1.80 -3.37 21.46
C PRO A 21 1.88 -2.85 20.00
N ASN A 22 2.22 -3.72 19.05
CA ASN A 22 2.34 -3.41 17.61
C ASN A 22 1.09 -3.74 16.79
N SER A 23 0.03 -4.24 17.44
CA SER A 23 -1.29 -4.40 16.83
C SER A 23 -1.93 -3.05 16.47
N SER A 24 -1.50 -1.95 17.09
CA SER A 24 -1.98 -0.58 16.82
C SER A 24 -1.31 0.08 15.61
N LEU A 25 -0.09 -0.32 15.25
CA LEU A 25 0.65 0.26 14.14
C LEU A 25 0.10 -0.23 12.80
N LYS A 26 -0.09 0.71 11.87
CA LYS A 26 -0.46 0.42 10.48
C LYS A 26 0.79 0.40 9.62
N PHE A 27 1.18 -0.80 9.23
CA PHE A 27 2.38 -1.01 8.43
C PHE A 27 2.10 -0.92 6.94
N VAL A 28 3.10 -0.44 6.22
CA VAL A 28 3.18 -0.37 4.76
C VAL A 28 4.47 -1.05 4.33
N PHE A 29 4.40 -1.84 3.26
CA PHE A 29 5.58 -2.41 2.59
C PHE A 29 5.38 -2.43 1.08
N THR A 30 6.48 -2.53 0.35
CA THR A 30 6.48 -2.77 -1.09
C THR A 30 6.70 -4.25 -1.34
N THR A 31 5.97 -4.85 -2.28
CA THR A 31 6.16 -6.27 -2.63
C THR A 31 7.58 -6.52 -3.14
N ILE A 32 8.17 -7.67 -2.79
CA ILE A 32 9.46 -8.11 -3.37
C ILE A 32 9.22 -8.57 -4.81
N GLY A 33 8.15 -9.33 -5.02
CA GLY A 33 7.67 -9.70 -6.34
C GLY A 33 7.14 -8.49 -7.12
N VAL A 34 7.24 -8.56 -8.44
CA VAL A 34 6.73 -7.56 -9.37
C VAL A 34 5.63 -8.17 -10.24
N SER A 35 4.66 -7.35 -10.63
CA SER A 35 3.53 -7.71 -11.48
C SER A 35 3.47 -6.77 -12.68
N ASN A 36 2.94 -7.27 -13.79
CA ASN A 36 2.45 -6.40 -14.87
C ASN A 36 1.11 -5.76 -14.43
N GLY A 37 0.48 -4.98 -15.31
CA GLY A 37 -0.78 -4.28 -15.06
C GLY A 37 -2.00 -5.19 -14.91
N GLN A 38 -1.90 -6.49 -15.25
CA GLN A 38 -2.95 -7.46 -14.97
C GLN A 38 -2.75 -8.03 -13.56
N LEU A 39 -3.38 -7.41 -12.58
CA LEU A 39 -3.18 -7.73 -11.17
C LEU A 39 -4.05 -8.92 -10.77
N GLY A 40 -3.48 -10.12 -10.78
CA GLY A 40 -4.18 -11.36 -10.43
C GLY A 40 -5.35 -11.65 -11.36
N ALA A 41 -6.56 -11.78 -10.82
CA ALA A 41 -7.78 -11.91 -11.60
C ALA A 41 -8.31 -10.58 -12.17
N GLY A 42 -7.64 -9.46 -11.86
CA GLY A 42 -8.01 -8.11 -12.26
C GLY A 42 -8.50 -7.25 -11.09
N GLY A 43 -8.44 -5.93 -11.30
CA GLY A 43 -8.94 -4.91 -10.38
C GLY A 43 -8.27 -4.90 -9.00
N ALA A 44 -8.88 -4.14 -8.08
CA ALA A 44 -8.38 -3.98 -6.71
C ALA A 44 -8.35 -5.29 -5.90
N VAL A 45 -9.26 -6.24 -6.17
CA VAL A 45 -9.32 -7.53 -5.45
C VAL A 45 -8.14 -8.42 -5.82
N GLY A 46 -7.78 -8.49 -7.10
CA GLY A 46 -6.62 -9.26 -7.53
C GLY A 46 -5.32 -8.68 -6.96
N ALA A 47 -5.20 -7.36 -6.89
CA ALA A 47 -4.09 -6.68 -6.25
C ALA A 47 -4.01 -6.95 -4.74
N ASP A 48 -5.15 -6.95 -4.04
CA ASP A 48 -5.22 -7.33 -2.61
C ASP A 48 -4.75 -8.77 -2.40
N GLY A 49 -5.11 -9.69 -3.30
CA GLY A 49 -4.64 -11.08 -3.25
C GLY A 49 -3.12 -11.19 -3.34
N ILE A 50 -2.47 -10.37 -4.18
CA ILE A 50 -1.01 -10.29 -4.27
C ILE A 50 -0.43 -9.79 -2.95
N CYS A 51 -0.97 -8.71 -2.39
CA CYS A 51 -0.51 -8.17 -1.11
C CYS A 51 -0.69 -9.15 0.06
N ALA A 52 -1.81 -9.88 0.10
CA ALA A 52 -2.06 -10.88 1.11
C ALA A 52 -1.04 -12.03 1.03
N ALA A 53 -0.79 -12.55 -0.18
CA ALA A 53 0.21 -13.60 -0.39
C ALA A 53 1.63 -13.12 -0.04
N GLU A 54 1.99 -11.89 -0.43
CA GLU A 54 3.30 -11.31 -0.12
C GLU A 54 3.49 -11.12 1.38
N LYS A 55 2.45 -10.69 2.10
CA LYS A 55 2.46 -10.56 3.55
C LYS A 55 2.77 -11.89 4.23
N ASP A 56 2.13 -12.97 3.80
CA ASP A 56 2.31 -14.28 4.43
C ASP A 56 3.64 -14.93 4.06
N ALA A 57 4.13 -14.71 2.84
CA ALA A 57 5.38 -15.32 2.36
C ALA A 57 6.64 -14.57 2.82
N ASN A 58 6.66 -13.25 2.67
CA ASN A 58 7.89 -12.45 2.75
C ASN A 58 7.88 -11.44 3.90
N PHE A 59 6.70 -11.07 4.41
CA PHE A 59 6.55 -10.11 5.50
C PHE A 59 5.80 -10.71 6.72
N ALA A 60 6.00 -12.01 6.97
CA ALA A 60 5.33 -12.74 8.04
C ALA A 60 5.62 -12.15 9.44
N ALA A 61 6.77 -11.51 9.62
CA ALA A 61 7.15 -10.83 10.87
C ALA A 61 6.38 -9.53 11.14
N LEU A 62 5.70 -8.94 10.13
CA LEU A 62 4.81 -7.82 10.36
C LEU A 62 3.49 -8.29 11.01
N PRO A 63 2.83 -7.45 11.84
CA PRO A 63 1.65 -7.87 12.59
C PRO A 63 0.45 -8.18 11.68
N GLY A 64 -0.42 -9.10 12.11
CA GLY A 64 -1.60 -9.52 11.36
C GLY A 64 -1.32 -10.61 10.32
N ILE A 65 -2.35 -10.95 9.57
CA ILE A 65 -2.34 -11.99 8.52
C ILE A 65 -2.47 -11.37 7.13
N GLY A 66 -2.25 -12.15 6.07
CA GLY A 66 -2.33 -11.68 4.69
C GLY A 66 -3.57 -10.86 4.37
N THR A 67 -4.76 -11.31 4.77
CA THR A 67 -6.02 -10.60 4.50
C THR A 67 -6.18 -9.25 5.21
N ASP A 68 -5.31 -8.92 6.17
CA ASP A 68 -5.25 -7.59 6.78
C ASP A 68 -4.53 -6.57 5.89
N TYR A 69 -3.86 -7.01 4.81
CA TYR A 69 -3.06 -6.18 3.92
C TYR A 69 -3.69 -6.08 2.54
N LYS A 70 -3.88 -4.85 2.09
CA LYS A 70 -4.49 -4.52 0.80
C LYS A 70 -3.60 -3.62 -0.04
N ALA A 71 -3.74 -3.70 -1.35
CA ALA A 71 -2.95 -2.91 -2.27
C ALA A 71 -3.43 -1.44 -2.28
N MET A 72 -2.50 -0.50 -2.14
CA MET A 72 -2.73 0.92 -2.31
C MET A 72 -2.73 1.26 -3.80
N ILE A 73 -3.86 0.94 -4.45
CA ILE A 73 -4.13 1.29 -5.84
C ILE A 73 -5.51 1.94 -5.93
N ALA A 74 -5.72 2.84 -6.88
CA ALA A 74 -7.05 3.21 -7.33
C ALA A 74 -7.52 2.23 -8.40
N SER A 75 -8.83 2.00 -8.47
CA SER A 75 -9.47 1.12 -9.47
C SER A 75 -10.79 1.74 -9.87
N THR A 76 -10.97 1.99 -11.17
CA THR A 76 -12.21 2.51 -11.74
C THR A 76 -13.25 1.42 -12.01
N VAL A 77 -12.82 0.14 -12.00
CA VAL A 77 -13.69 -1.04 -12.15
C VAL A 77 -14.10 -1.62 -10.79
N ALA A 78 -15.24 -2.31 -10.76
CA ALA A 78 -15.81 -2.88 -9.54
C ALA A 78 -14.94 -4.00 -8.93
N PRO A 79 -14.74 -4.04 -7.60
CA PRO A 79 -15.16 -3.01 -6.64
C PRO A 79 -14.33 -1.74 -6.82
N VAL A 80 -15.02 -0.62 -7.04
CA VAL A 80 -14.38 0.68 -7.25
C VAL A 80 -13.57 1.01 -6.01
N ARG A 81 -12.31 1.40 -6.20
CA ARG A 81 -11.41 1.86 -5.15
C ARG A 81 -10.94 3.27 -5.49
N THR A 82 -11.38 4.23 -4.71
CA THR A 82 -11.13 5.65 -4.96
C THR A 82 -10.76 6.32 -3.66
N ALA A 83 -9.64 7.04 -3.65
CA ALA A 83 -9.26 7.90 -2.54
C ALA A 83 -10.08 9.19 -2.60
N CYS A 84 -9.98 9.93 -3.71
CA CYS A 84 -10.67 11.20 -3.86
C CYS A 84 -11.49 11.28 -5.15
N THR A 85 -12.63 11.97 -5.08
CA THR A 85 -13.37 12.44 -6.26
C THR A 85 -12.99 13.85 -6.67
N THR A 86 -12.45 14.63 -5.74
CA THR A 86 -11.88 15.97 -5.97
C THR A 86 -10.42 16.03 -5.54
N ALA A 87 -9.62 16.82 -6.26
CA ALA A 87 -8.19 16.96 -5.98
C ALA A 87 -7.90 17.25 -4.49
N TYR A 88 -7.01 16.46 -3.89
CA TYR A 88 -6.61 16.59 -2.49
C TYR A 88 -7.78 16.65 -1.49
N CYS A 89 -8.75 15.74 -1.67
CA CYS A 89 -9.96 15.68 -0.85
C CYS A 89 -9.70 15.73 0.66
N SER A 90 -10.66 16.32 1.38
CA SER A 90 -10.61 16.48 2.84
C SER A 90 -11.76 15.76 3.58
N SER A 91 -12.66 15.13 2.83
CA SER A 91 -13.79 14.38 3.37
C SER A 91 -13.70 12.89 3.03
N ILE A 92 -13.85 12.05 4.06
CA ILE A 92 -13.97 10.59 3.92
C ILE A 92 -15.19 10.16 3.07
N LEU A 93 -16.16 11.05 2.86
CA LEU A 93 -17.34 10.77 2.02
C LEU A 93 -17.01 10.65 0.53
N GLU A 94 -15.84 11.14 0.11
CA GLU A 94 -15.36 10.99 -1.28
C GLU A 94 -14.67 9.65 -1.53
N ASN A 95 -14.31 8.93 -0.47
CA ASN A 95 -13.65 7.64 -0.57
C ASN A 95 -14.64 6.55 -0.97
N SER A 96 -14.17 5.56 -1.73
CA SER A 96 -14.87 4.29 -1.97
C SER A 96 -13.89 3.14 -1.85
N ASN A 97 -14.15 2.18 -0.94
CA ASN A 97 -13.26 1.04 -0.62
C ASN A 97 -11.78 1.42 -0.45
N TRP A 98 -11.52 2.64 0.01
CA TRP A 98 -10.16 3.18 0.12
C TRP A 98 -9.39 2.50 1.25
N ILE A 99 -8.09 2.30 1.04
CA ILE A 99 -7.31 1.44 1.94
C ILE A 99 -6.72 2.18 3.15
N LEU A 100 -6.47 3.49 3.02
CA LEU A 100 -5.88 4.30 4.08
C LEU A 100 -6.99 4.84 4.98
N ARG A 101 -6.79 4.77 6.28
CA ARG A 101 -7.73 5.33 7.27
C ARG A 101 -7.52 6.84 7.41
N PRO A 102 -8.57 7.61 7.72
CA PRO A 102 -8.44 9.02 8.12
C PRO A 102 -7.56 9.22 9.36
N SER A 103 -6.81 10.32 9.38
CA SER A 103 -6.04 10.79 10.55
C SER A 103 -5.16 9.73 11.20
N GLN A 104 -4.49 8.93 10.37
CA GLN A 104 -3.78 7.73 10.79
C GLN A 104 -2.30 7.81 10.40
N ASP A 105 -1.45 7.40 11.35
CA ASP A 105 -0.01 7.23 11.12
C ASP A 105 0.28 5.87 10.48
N TYR A 106 1.17 5.89 9.48
CA TYR A 106 1.62 4.70 8.75
C TYR A 106 3.14 4.55 8.84
N TYR A 107 3.60 3.30 8.92
CA TYR A 107 4.99 2.94 9.24
C TYR A 107 5.55 1.90 8.27
N ARG A 108 6.85 1.95 8.00
CA ARG A 108 7.60 0.86 7.34
C ARG A 108 8.63 0.28 8.29
N GLY A 109 9.34 -0.75 7.83
CA GLY A 109 10.43 -1.37 8.55
C GLY A 109 9.95 -2.58 9.33
N SER A 110 10.41 -2.74 10.56
CA SER A 110 10.03 -3.85 11.41
C SER A 110 9.30 -3.38 12.65
N VAL A 111 8.67 -4.33 13.33
CA VAL A 111 8.04 -4.11 14.63
C VAL A 111 9.03 -3.57 15.68
N ALA A 112 10.29 -4.03 15.65
CA ALA A 112 11.31 -3.59 16.60
C ALA A 112 11.90 -2.20 16.26
N SER A 113 11.75 -1.74 15.02
CA SER A 113 12.26 -0.45 14.56
C SER A 113 11.34 0.14 13.49
N PRO A 114 10.14 0.61 13.88
CA PRO A 114 9.19 1.19 12.95
C PRO A 114 9.63 2.59 12.55
N VAL A 115 9.58 2.91 11.26
CA VAL A 115 9.85 4.24 10.71
C VAL A 115 8.53 4.83 10.22
N LYS A 116 8.10 5.94 10.83
CA LYS A 116 6.90 6.66 10.39
C LYS A 116 7.14 7.25 8.99
N ILE A 117 6.25 6.91 8.05
CA ILE A 117 6.33 7.34 6.66
C ILE A 117 5.48 8.59 6.45
N PHE A 118 4.25 8.59 6.96
CA PHE A 118 3.32 9.70 6.80
C PHE A 118 2.16 9.63 7.81
N THR A 119 1.40 10.72 7.86
CA THR A 119 0.10 10.82 8.53
C THR A 119 -0.94 11.22 7.49
N THR A 120 -2.07 10.54 7.46
CA THR A 120 -3.18 10.91 6.56
C THR A 120 -4.01 12.06 7.12
N ASN A 121 -4.68 12.80 6.24
CA ASN A 121 -5.68 13.80 6.59
C ASN A 121 -7.05 13.14 6.94
N SER A 122 -8.08 13.95 7.14
CA SER A 122 -9.45 13.49 7.42
C SER A 122 -10.13 12.70 6.30
N ALA A 123 -9.57 12.69 5.08
CA ALA A 123 -10.02 11.88 3.96
C ALA A 123 -9.19 10.60 3.75
N GLY A 124 -8.20 10.31 4.62
CA GLY A 124 -7.36 9.14 4.44
C GLY A 124 -6.32 9.28 3.31
N ILE A 125 -5.85 10.48 3.01
CA ILE A 125 -4.75 10.70 2.04
C ILE A 125 -3.61 11.51 2.65
N VAL A 126 -2.45 11.51 2.01
CA VAL A 126 -1.35 12.43 2.37
C VAL A 126 -1.43 13.68 1.50
N VAL A 127 -1.42 14.87 2.09
CA VAL A 127 -1.44 16.12 1.31
C VAL A 127 -0.01 16.47 0.86
N PHE A 128 0.15 16.69 -0.44
CA PHE A 128 1.39 17.16 -1.06
C PHE A 128 1.29 18.64 -1.47
N PRO A 129 2.42 19.37 -1.60
CA PRO A 129 3.77 18.95 -1.20
C PRO A 129 3.97 18.98 0.32
N ALA A 130 3.09 19.65 1.08
CA ALA A 130 3.17 19.76 2.53
C ALA A 130 1.91 19.18 3.21
N PRO A 131 2.05 18.28 4.20
CA PRO A 131 3.31 17.85 4.81
C PRO A 131 4.11 16.85 3.95
N GLY A 132 3.53 16.25 2.91
CA GLY A 132 4.17 15.19 2.12
C GLY A 132 4.48 13.95 2.95
N LEU A 133 5.35 13.08 2.43
CA LEU A 133 5.88 11.97 3.22
C LEU A 133 7.03 12.47 4.11
N ILE A 134 7.05 12.00 5.36
CA ILE A 134 8.14 12.23 6.32
C ILE A 134 9.37 11.37 5.96
N ALA A 135 9.13 10.19 5.38
CA ALA A 135 10.15 9.30 4.84
C ALA A 135 9.60 8.59 3.60
N ALA A 136 10.47 8.11 2.70
CA ALA A 136 10.02 7.35 1.54
C ALA A 136 9.40 6.00 1.94
N ILE A 137 8.39 5.54 1.17
CA ILE A 137 7.75 4.22 1.36
C ILE A 137 8.76 3.09 1.17
N ASP A 138 9.54 3.18 0.09
CA ASP A 138 10.71 2.34 -0.17
C ASP A 138 11.94 3.24 -0.29
N THR A 139 13.08 2.83 0.28
CA THR A 139 14.33 3.60 0.21
C THR A 139 15.12 3.35 -1.08
N ASN A 140 14.76 2.33 -1.86
CA ASN A 140 15.40 2.03 -3.13
C ASN A 140 14.85 2.93 -4.24
N ALA A 141 15.70 3.79 -4.80
CA ALA A 141 15.32 4.69 -5.89
C ALA A 141 14.95 3.98 -7.21
N ALA A 142 15.32 2.70 -7.37
CA ALA A 142 14.94 1.88 -8.51
C ALA A 142 13.59 1.16 -8.31
N ALA A 143 13.04 1.17 -7.09
CA ALA A 143 11.73 0.57 -6.84
C ALA A 143 10.64 1.46 -7.47
N VAL A 144 9.72 0.82 -8.20
CA VAL A 144 8.53 1.46 -8.76
C VAL A 144 7.33 0.56 -8.54
N TRP A 145 6.14 1.14 -8.38
CA TRP A 145 4.92 0.39 -8.09
C TRP A 145 3.70 0.96 -8.78
N TRP A 146 2.77 0.09 -9.18
CA TRP A 146 1.49 0.53 -9.74
C TRP A 146 0.64 1.27 -8.69
N THR A 147 -0.05 2.32 -9.12
CA THR A 147 -0.95 3.11 -8.26
C THR A 147 -2.29 3.40 -8.91
N GLY A 148 -2.32 3.76 -10.19
CA GLY A 148 -3.53 4.28 -10.86
C GLY A 148 -4.05 5.57 -10.24
N LEU A 149 -3.19 6.32 -9.53
CA LEU A 149 -3.53 7.56 -8.85
C LEU A 149 -2.86 8.72 -9.56
N GLU A 150 -3.59 9.81 -9.77
CA GLU A 150 -2.96 11.09 -10.08
C GLU A 150 -2.25 11.66 -8.84
N ALA A 151 -1.38 12.65 -9.05
CA ALA A 151 -0.62 13.32 -8.00
C ALA A 151 -1.48 13.94 -6.88
N ASP A 152 -2.76 14.18 -7.17
CA ASP A 152 -3.74 14.77 -6.26
C ASP A 152 -4.69 13.75 -5.59
N TRP A 153 -4.35 12.47 -5.67
CA TRP A 153 -5.13 11.33 -5.16
C TRP A 153 -6.47 11.06 -5.86
N THR A 154 -6.79 11.75 -6.96
CA THR A 154 -7.86 11.31 -7.83
C THR A 154 -7.46 10.04 -8.58
N ALA A 155 -8.44 9.26 -9.03
CA ALA A 155 -8.16 8.09 -9.85
C ALA A 155 -7.68 8.53 -11.23
N SER A 156 -6.59 7.93 -11.70
CA SER A 156 -6.10 8.12 -13.06
C SER A 156 -6.97 7.36 -14.06
N ALA A 157 -7.04 7.85 -15.30
CA ALA A 157 -7.57 7.07 -16.42
C ALA A 157 -6.58 5.98 -16.87
N ASP A 158 -5.30 6.13 -16.56
CA ASP A 158 -4.25 5.15 -16.83
C ASP A 158 -4.16 4.16 -15.68
N ASP A 159 -5.04 3.16 -15.68
CA ASP A 159 -5.10 2.09 -14.69
C ASP A 159 -5.02 0.69 -15.32
N CYS A 160 -4.40 0.56 -16.49
CA CYS A 160 -4.28 -0.72 -17.21
C CYS A 160 -5.63 -1.41 -17.44
N THR A 161 -6.62 -0.64 -17.90
CA THR A 161 -8.01 -1.10 -18.11
C THR A 161 -8.59 -1.71 -16.83
N GLY A 162 -8.54 -0.94 -15.74
CA GLY A 162 -8.97 -1.42 -14.42
C GLY A 162 -8.16 -2.62 -13.92
N TRP A 163 -6.86 -2.60 -14.19
CA TRP A 163 -5.89 -3.64 -13.83
C TRP A 163 -6.17 -5.02 -14.41
N SER A 164 -6.82 -5.05 -15.58
CA SER A 164 -7.14 -6.29 -16.30
C SER A 164 -6.25 -6.52 -17.52
N ASP A 165 -5.42 -5.54 -17.89
CA ASP A 165 -4.50 -5.61 -19.02
C ASP A 165 -3.05 -5.66 -18.56
N GLY A 166 -2.31 -6.68 -18.98
CA GLY A 166 -0.89 -6.88 -18.70
C GLY A 166 -0.03 -6.87 -19.97
N THR A 167 -0.59 -6.41 -21.09
CA THR A 167 0.04 -6.43 -22.42
C THR A 167 0.79 -5.13 -22.70
N ALA A 168 1.64 -5.15 -23.72
CA ALA A 168 2.36 -3.96 -24.15
C ALA A 168 1.35 -2.99 -24.77
N GLY A 169 0.96 -1.96 -24.01
CA GLY A 169 0.11 -0.90 -24.52
C GLY A 169 0.81 -0.20 -25.67
N GLY A 170 0.22 -0.25 -26.87
CA GLY A 170 0.69 0.51 -28.05
C GLY A 170 0.51 2.03 -27.90
N GLY A 171 0.76 2.58 -26.71
CA GLY A 171 0.56 3.98 -26.34
C GLY A 171 -0.86 4.34 -25.89
N LEU A 172 -1.81 3.38 -25.85
CA LEU A 172 -3.22 3.63 -25.51
C LEU A 172 -3.68 3.03 -24.18
N ASN A 173 -2.94 2.05 -23.65
CA ASN A 173 -3.24 1.35 -22.40
C ASN A 173 -2.00 1.37 -21.51
N ASN A 174 -1.93 2.37 -20.63
CA ASN A 174 -0.83 2.52 -19.69
C ASN A 174 -1.35 2.46 -18.24
N GLY A 175 -0.41 2.37 -17.31
CA GLY A 175 -0.68 2.49 -15.88
C GLY A 175 0.07 3.68 -15.29
N GLN A 176 -0.57 4.34 -14.34
CA GLN A 176 0.07 5.32 -13.47
C GLN A 176 0.78 4.61 -12.31
N PHE A 177 1.95 5.11 -11.94
CA PHE A 177 2.85 4.45 -11.00
C PHE A 177 3.60 5.45 -10.11
N GLY A 178 4.04 5.00 -8.94
CA GLY A 178 4.90 5.74 -8.01
C GLY A 178 6.33 5.21 -7.98
N SER A 179 7.23 5.96 -7.36
CA SER A 179 8.67 5.64 -7.27
C SER A 179 9.21 5.69 -5.83
N GLY A 180 10.17 4.81 -5.56
CA GLY A 180 10.93 4.76 -4.31
C GLY A 180 11.91 5.92 -4.16
N ALA A 181 12.41 6.09 -2.94
CA ALA A 181 13.26 7.21 -2.53
C ALA A 181 12.65 8.62 -2.75
N LYS A 182 11.33 8.70 -2.92
CA LYS A 182 10.56 9.94 -3.06
C LYS A 182 9.73 10.21 -1.82
N THR A 183 9.57 11.49 -1.50
CA THR A 183 8.74 11.98 -0.39
C THR A 183 7.68 13.00 -0.84
N ASP A 184 7.65 13.28 -2.13
CA ASP A 184 6.71 14.17 -2.81
C ASP A 184 5.70 13.34 -3.64
N THR A 185 4.98 14.00 -4.54
CA THR A 185 3.96 13.39 -5.39
C THR A 185 4.48 12.24 -6.24
N ASP A 186 5.78 12.19 -6.57
CA ASP A 186 6.39 11.11 -7.36
C ASP A 186 6.30 9.76 -6.65
N SER A 187 6.05 9.74 -5.33
CA SER A 187 5.78 8.52 -4.57
C SER A 187 4.42 7.87 -4.89
N MET A 188 3.48 8.64 -5.46
CA MET A 188 2.13 8.17 -5.82
C MET A 188 1.90 8.19 -7.33
N SER A 189 2.45 9.19 -8.02
CA SER A 189 2.17 9.45 -9.42
C SER A 189 3.42 9.97 -10.11
N SER A 190 3.82 9.30 -11.17
CA SER A 190 4.85 9.75 -12.09
C SER A 190 4.29 10.82 -13.02
N ALA A 191 5.16 11.67 -13.56
CA ALA A 191 4.81 12.64 -14.60
C ALA A 191 4.44 11.96 -15.94
N PHE A 192 4.78 10.69 -16.10
CA PHE A 192 4.49 9.86 -17.27
C PHE A 192 3.94 8.51 -16.84
N THR A 193 3.09 7.92 -17.66
CA THR A 193 2.56 6.57 -17.46
C THR A 193 3.34 5.54 -18.26
N ASP A 194 3.31 4.29 -17.79
CA ASP A 194 4.13 3.20 -18.34
C ASP A 194 3.25 2.11 -18.95
N ALA A 195 3.79 1.41 -19.94
CA ALA A 195 3.09 0.30 -20.58
C ALA A 195 2.77 -0.81 -19.58
N CYS A 196 1.58 -1.37 -19.69
CA CYS A 196 1.05 -2.33 -18.71
C CYS A 196 1.79 -3.67 -18.67
N ASN A 197 2.65 -4.01 -19.63
CA ASN A 197 3.50 -5.20 -19.54
C ASN A 197 4.75 -5.02 -18.68
N LEU A 198 5.07 -3.78 -18.27
CA LEU A 198 6.26 -3.53 -17.47
C LEU A 198 6.09 -4.04 -16.04
N PRO A 199 7.10 -4.73 -15.49
CA PRO A 199 7.05 -5.23 -14.13
C PRO A 199 7.17 -4.09 -13.12
N LYS A 200 6.21 -3.98 -12.20
CA LYS A 200 6.26 -3.06 -11.05
C LYS A 200 5.79 -3.75 -9.79
N ALA A 201 6.25 -3.27 -8.64
CA ALA A 201 5.78 -3.76 -7.35
C ALA A 201 4.37 -3.24 -7.03
N LEU A 202 3.85 -3.62 -5.87
CA LEU A 202 2.68 -3.00 -5.24
C LEU A 202 3.04 -2.47 -3.86
N VAL A 203 2.39 -1.39 -3.44
CA VAL A 203 2.44 -0.95 -2.05
C VAL A 203 1.29 -1.60 -1.29
N CYS A 204 1.62 -2.40 -0.28
CA CYS A 204 0.68 -3.15 0.54
C CYS A 204 0.53 -2.49 1.90
N VAL A 205 -0.72 -2.25 2.28
CA VAL A 205 -1.09 -1.46 3.46
C VAL A 205 -1.94 -2.30 4.39
N ARG A 206 -1.55 -2.34 5.67
CA ARG A 206 -2.38 -2.92 6.72
C ARG A 206 -3.61 -2.05 6.97
N GLN A 207 -4.80 -2.61 6.82
CA GLN A 207 -6.06 -1.94 7.14
C GLN A 207 -6.35 -1.94 8.62
#